data_AF-A0A327SMW7-F1
#
_entry.id   AF-A0A327SMW7-F1
#
_cell.length_a   1.000
_cell.length_b   1.000
_cell.length_c   1.000
_cell.angle_alpha   90.00
_cell.angle_beta   90.00
_cell.angle_gamma   90.00
#
_symmetry.space_group_name_H-M   'P 1'
#
loop_
_entity.id
_entity.type
_entity.pdbx_description
1 polymer ?
#
loop_
_entity_poly.entity_id
_entity_poly.type
_entity_poly.pdbx_seq_one_letter_code
_entity_poly.pdbx_strand_id
1 'polypeptide(L)'
;MNNFSFTTFKELLAVDHFAKSWEAIFPHQGEEFDEEAIFIVSNGDVDFPEHLRLDIDLGWRSNDKNWVKQFPGLQVQKSDELVEGILIFGNLSVKGSILNEEGDYGAFLYVSGQVTCQSFVAGGSTMYIKGNIATEEVFISHYNHGYFKCDATVTSPVLIINDHYTHLNNYKADLFYYNDKTGEYPLENACYEDEETGEDWLCAPKLAKLLDNPTPTFEDLIFDLNDGEYVFSKSGQLQNKDEAYWLQKAVKYWGNLKRIPEAIKTEHFFKKTGEKYGAFCFSYFPETFLTQNICEQEIQKKGTNLQYIPAHLITKELCYKAARHQTNISSIPPDYLDKSLIKEIIHYNESEMDNVPELFITEELLIDYVKLGRGLWLDKYCETAKVSKITVLLKALDSGIEFIEQIWGFHFREEVYYYAKKLYDNEEHKSAWNNYTTKFQKKIDRLS
;
A
#
# COMPACT_ATOMS: atom_id res chain seq x y z
N MET A 1 -24.75 32.11 -10.19
CA MET A 1 -23.35 32.05 -9.75
C MET A 1 -23.39 31.72 -8.28
N ASN A 2 -22.72 30.63 -7.89
CA ASN A 2 -22.63 30.24 -6.49
C ASN A 2 -21.95 31.37 -5.72
N ASN A 3 -22.51 31.74 -4.57
CA ASN A 3 -21.93 32.78 -3.71
C ASN A 3 -21.31 32.09 -2.51
N PHE A 4 -19.99 31.92 -2.56
CA PHE A 4 -19.20 31.30 -1.49
C PHE A 4 -18.43 32.37 -0.72
N SER A 5 -18.39 32.22 0.60
CA SER A 5 -17.55 33.03 1.49
C SER A 5 -16.93 32.16 2.58
N PHE A 6 -15.91 32.67 3.25
CA PHE A 6 -15.37 32.04 4.45
C PHE A 6 -16.14 32.49 5.70
N THR A 7 -16.20 31.63 6.70
CA THR A 7 -16.74 31.90 8.03
C THR A 7 -16.00 31.03 9.05
N THR A 8 -16.02 31.41 10.33
CA THR A 8 -15.42 30.60 11.40
C THR A 8 -16.45 29.69 12.05
N PHE A 9 -15.99 28.63 12.71
CA PHE A 9 -16.86 27.73 13.45
C PHE A 9 -17.69 28.45 14.51
N LYS A 10 -17.08 29.43 15.20
CA LYS A 10 -17.77 30.30 16.16
C LYS A 10 -18.94 31.07 15.55
N GLU A 11 -18.75 31.64 14.36
CA GLU A 11 -19.82 32.35 13.64
C GLU A 11 -20.92 31.38 13.22
N LEU A 12 -20.57 30.17 12.80
CA LEU A 12 -21.53 29.12 12.47
C LEU A 12 -22.37 28.70 13.67
N LEU A 13 -21.76 28.51 14.85
CA LEU A 13 -22.48 28.19 16.08
C LEU A 13 -23.42 29.31 16.54
N ALA A 14 -23.21 30.56 16.11
CA ALA A 14 -24.15 31.66 16.35
C ALA A 14 -25.40 31.58 15.44
N VAL A 15 -25.42 30.71 14.44
CA VAL A 15 -26.57 30.47 13.57
C VAL A 15 -27.48 29.41 14.21
N ASP A 16 -28.56 29.86 14.88
CA ASP A 16 -29.48 29.02 15.68
C ASP A 16 -29.88 27.68 15.04
N HIS A 17 -30.18 27.68 13.75
CA HIS A 17 -30.64 26.47 13.05
C HIS A 17 -29.49 25.52 12.70
N PHE A 18 -28.27 26.03 12.51
CA PHE A 18 -27.06 25.22 12.38
C PHE A 18 -26.66 24.65 13.74
N ALA A 19 -26.63 25.46 14.80
CA ALA A 19 -26.26 25.00 16.15
C ALA A 19 -27.08 23.78 16.60
N LYS A 20 -28.41 23.82 16.42
CA LYS A 20 -29.30 22.67 16.69
C LYS A 20 -29.01 21.46 15.81
N SER A 21 -28.56 21.69 14.59
CA SER A 21 -28.21 20.63 13.66
C SER A 21 -26.88 19.99 14.05
N TRP A 22 -25.90 20.79 14.47
CA TRP A 22 -24.62 20.35 15.01
C TRP A 22 -24.80 19.46 16.25
N GLU A 23 -25.66 19.86 17.19
CA GLU A 23 -26.02 19.04 18.37
C GLU A 23 -26.67 17.68 18.00
N ALA A 24 -27.23 17.55 16.80
CA ALA A 24 -27.90 16.34 16.34
C ALA A 24 -26.98 15.34 15.62
N ILE A 25 -25.70 15.69 15.44
CA ILE A 25 -24.67 14.78 14.96
C ILE A 25 -24.23 13.93 16.16
N PHE A 26 -24.16 12.61 15.98
CA PHE A 26 -23.85 11.69 17.08
C PHE A 26 -22.50 12.05 17.71
N PRO A 27 -22.39 12.08 19.05
CA PRO A 27 -21.18 12.53 19.69
C PRO A 27 -20.09 11.49 19.43
N HIS A 28 -18.86 11.94 19.19
CA HIS A 28 -17.61 11.15 19.23
C HIS A 28 -16.93 10.71 17.91
N GLN A 29 -17.16 11.35 16.76
CA GLN A 29 -16.31 11.10 15.57
C GLN A 29 -15.57 12.31 14.98
N GLY A 30 -15.65 13.49 15.60
CA GLY A 30 -14.80 14.62 15.24
C GLY A 30 -14.30 15.30 16.50
N GLU A 31 -13.01 15.59 16.56
CA GLU A 31 -12.50 16.59 17.50
C GLU A 31 -13.38 17.85 17.37
N GLU A 32 -13.81 18.45 18.49
CA GLU A 32 -14.51 19.74 18.42
C GLU A 32 -13.65 20.68 17.56
N PHE A 33 -14.20 21.16 16.44
CA PHE A 33 -13.49 22.13 15.62
C PHE A 33 -13.16 23.33 16.50
N ASP A 34 -11.94 23.84 16.38
CA ASP A 34 -11.54 25.07 17.07
C ASP A 34 -12.52 26.20 16.71
N GLU A 35 -12.81 27.14 17.63
CA GLU A 35 -13.69 28.29 17.36
C GLU A 35 -13.28 29.07 16.11
N GLU A 36 -11.97 29.12 15.82
CA GLU A 36 -11.38 29.83 14.69
C GLU A 36 -11.22 28.96 13.44
N ALA A 37 -11.63 27.68 13.49
CA ALA A 37 -11.61 26.80 12.34
C ALA A 37 -12.44 27.37 11.18
N ILE A 38 -11.92 27.27 9.96
CA ILE A 38 -12.44 27.99 8.80
C ILE A 38 -13.28 27.05 7.93
N PHE A 39 -14.44 27.55 7.51
CA PHE A 39 -15.37 26.84 6.64
C PHE A 39 -15.75 27.70 5.43
N ILE A 40 -16.12 27.03 4.34
CA ILE A 40 -16.81 27.65 3.21
C ILE A 40 -18.30 27.63 3.50
N VAL A 41 -18.97 28.75 3.28
CA VAL A 41 -20.43 28.86 3.44
C VAL A 41 -21.09 29.40 2.18
N SER A 42 -22.27 28.88 1.86
CA SER A 42 -23.20 29.49 0.92
C SER A 42 -24.59 29.64 1.55
N ASN A 43 -25.18 30.83 1.43
CA ASN A 43 -26.49 31.18 1.99
C ASN A 43 -27.66 30.98 1.00
N GLY A 44 -27.57 29.96 0.15
CA GLY A 44 -28.59 29.64 -0.84
C GLY A 44 -28.24 28.39 -1.64
N ASP A 45 -28.93 28.20 -2.75
CA ASP A 45 -28.74 27.05 -3.62
C ASP A 45 -27.39 27.10 -4.34
N VAL A 46 -26.78 25.93 -4.52
CA VAL A 46 -25.45 25.76 -5.09
C VAL A 46 -25.49 24.70 -6.19
N ASP A 47 -24.94 25.05 -7.36
CA ASP A 47 -24.81 24.15 -8.50
C ASP A 47 -23.33 23.90 -8.83
N PHE A 48 -22.86 22.65 -8.74
CA PHE A 48 -21.55 22.24 -9.24
C PHE A 48 -21.68 21.65 -10.65
N PRO A 49 -20.94 22.17 -11.65
CA PRO A 49 -20.98 21.64 -13.00
C PRO A 49 -20.23 20.30 -13.18
N GLU A 50 -19.38 19.95 -12.22
CA GLU A 50 -18.51 18.76 -12.18
C GLU A 50 -18.65 18.10 -10.79
N HIS A 51 -17.77 17.13 -10.46
CA HIS A 51 -17.74 16.50 -9.15
C HIS A 51 -17.42 17.48 -8.01
N LEU A 52 -17.96 17.21 -6.81
CA LEU A 52 -17.57 17.84 -5.55
C LEU A 52 -16.71 16.84 -4.76
N ARG A 53 -15.42 17.11 -4.64
CA ARG A 53 -14.44 16.26 -3.93
C ARG A 53 -14.11 16.84 -2.56
N LEU A 54 -14.27 16.02 -1.53
CA LEU A 54 -14.09 16.38 -0.13
C LEU A 54 -12.72 15.96 0.45
N ASP A 55 -11.94 15.16 -0.27
CA ASP A 55 -10.69 14.53 0.21
C ASP A 55 -9.44 14.86 -0.62
N ILE A 56 -9.39 16.06 -1.21
CA ILE A 56 -8.22 16.52 -1.98
C ILE A 56 -7.01 16.70 -1.04
N ASP A 57 -5.87 16.09 -1.40
CA ASP A 57 -4.50 16.33 -0.92
C ASP A 57 -4.33 16.58 0.61
N LEU A 58 -4.69 15.60 1.45
CA LEU A 58 -4.57 15.67 2.93
C LEU A 58 -5.39 16.81 3.57
N GLY A 59 -6.50 17.19 2.94
CA GLY A 59 -7.44 18.22 3.37
C GLY A 59 -7.34 19.51 2.55
N TRP A 60 -8.35 20.37 2.66
CA TRP A 60 -8.41 21.63 1.90
C TRP A 60 -7.47 22.70 2.48
N ARG A 61 -6.16 22.48 2.39
CA ARG A 61 -5.15 23.49 2.76
C ARG A 61 -5.19 24.64 1.75
N SER A 62 -5.31 25.87 2.23
CA SER A 62 -5.47 27.10 1.42
C SER A 62 -4.43 27.33 0.31
N ASN A 63 -3.22 26.75 0.42
CA ASN A 63 -2.16 26.87 -0.58
C ASN A 63 -2.27 25.87 -1.74
N ASP A 64 -3.11 24.85 -1.62
CA ASP A 64 -3.42 23.95 -2.73
C ASP A 64 -4.49 24.55 -3.65
N LYS A 65 -4.07 24.87 -4.87
CA LYS A 65 -4.94 25.48 -5.89
C LYS A 65 -5.93 24.50 -6.49
N ASN A 66 -5.83 23.19 -6.23
CA ASN A 66 -6.66 22.20 -6.87
C ASN A 66 -8.09 22.21 -6.32
N TRP A 67 -8.26 22.23 -5.00
CA TRP A 67 -9.61 22.28 -4.42
C TRP A 67 -10.29 23.65 -4.66
N VAL A 68 -9.54 24.76 -4.65
CA VAL A 68 -10.08 26.11 -4.93
C VAL A 68 -10.75 26.20 -6.30
N LYS A 69 -10.26 25.45 -7.30
CA LYS A 69 -10.88 25.41 -8.64
C LYS A 69 -12.33 24.94 -8.61
N GLN A 70 -12.73 24.16 -7.58
CA GLN A 70 -14.12 23.73 -7.38
C GLN A 70 -15.04 24.90 -6.99
N PHE A 71 -14.49 26.02 -6.49
CA PHE A 71 -15.24 27.16 -5.95
C PHE A 71 -14.98 28.46 -6.74
N PRO A 72 -15.45 28.59 -8.00
CA PRO A 72 -15.27 29.80 -8.80
C PRO A 72 -15.75 31.06 -8.08
N GLY A 73 -14.88 32.06 -7.96
CA GLY A 73 -15.18 33.34 -7.32
C GLY A 73 -14.83 33.42 -5.83
N LEU A 74 -14.50 32.31 -5.17
CA LEU A 74 -14.00 32.31 -3.80
C LEU A 74 -12.61 32.97 -3.75
N GLN A 75 -12.48 34.05 -2.98
CA GLN A 75 -11.21 34.76 -2.81
C GLN A 75 -10.35 34.04 -1.77
N VAL A 76 -9.31 33.33 -2.23
CA VAL A 76 -8.39 32.57 -1.36
C VAL A 76 -7.68 33.49 -0.38
N GLN A 77 -7.68 33.13 0.91
CA GLN A 77 -6.93 33.83 1.95
C GLN A 77 -5.43 33.54 1.83
N LYS A 78 -4.56 34.46 2.27
CA LYS A 78 -3.10 34.31 2.16
C LYS A 78 -2.47 33.42 3.26
N SER A 79 -3.26 32.92 4.21
CA SER A 79 -2.81 32.02 5.28
C SER A 79 -2.64 30.59 4.74
N ASP A 80 -1.98 29.70 5.48
CA ASP A 80 -1.85 28.25 5.21
C ASP A 80 -2.88 27.43 6.04
N GLU A 81 -4.00 28.05 6.38
CA GLU A 81 -5.01 27.46 7.25
C GLU A 81 -5.78 26.35 6.51
N LEU A 82 -6.14 25.31 7.27
CA LEU A 82 -6.99 24.24 6.81
C LEU A 82 -8.43 24.74 6.73
N VAL A 83 -9.09 24.51 5.59
CA VAL A 83 -10.53 24.69 5.47
C VAL A 83 -11.19 23.37 5.83
N GLU A 84 -11.90 23.36 6.96
CA GLU A 84 -12.42 22.12 7.56
C GLU A 84 -13.64 21.56 6.82
N GLY A 85 -14.34 22.39 6.05
CA GLY A 85 -15.53 21.93 5.34
C GLY A 85 -16.33 22.99 4.63
N ILE A 86 -17.49 22.56 4.13
CA ILE A 86 -18.47 23.37 3.42
C ILE A 86 -19.86 23.23 4.01
N LEU A 87 -20.54 24.37 4.14
CA LEU A 87 -21.92 24.47 4.59
C LEU A 87 -22.77 25.16 3.52
N ILE A 88 -23.86 24.52 3.15
CA ILE A 88 -24.81 25.02 2.14
C ILE A 88 -26.17 25.17 2.81
N PHE A 89 -26.55 26.42 3.06
CA PHE A 89 -27.87 26.79 3.58
C PHE A 89 -28.89 26.90 2.45
N GLY A 90 -29.04 25.82 1.68
CA GLY A 90 -29.91 25.71 0.53
C GLY A 90 -29.83 24.30 -0.09
N ASN A 91 -30.26 24.19 -1.34
CA ASN A 91 -30.15 22.96 -2.12
C ASN A 91 -28.76 22.82 -2.75
N LEU A 92 -28.28 21.59 -2.87
CA LEU A 92 -27.03 21.27 -3.55
C LEU A 92 -27.32 20.40 -4.77
N SER A 93 -26.96 20.89 -5.95
CA SER A 93 -27.03 20.14 -7.21
C SER A 93 -25.61 19.96 -7.74
N VAL A 94 -25.20 18.71 -7.94
CA VAL A 94 -23.88 18.36 -8.48
C VAL A 94 -24.12 17.56 -9.76
N LYS A 95 -23.67 18.05 -10.91
CA LYS A 95 -23.87 17.30 -12.16
C LYS A 95 -23.07 15.99 -12.18
N GLY A 96 -21.90 15.99 -11.55
CA GLY A 96 -21.12 14.80 -11.28
C GLY A 96 -21.46 14.18 -9.92
N SER A 97 -20.44 13.67 -9.26
CA SER A 97 -20.56 12.94 -7.99
C SER A 97 -20.09 13.77 -6.80
N ILE A 98 -20.62 13.48 -5.62
CA ILE A 98 -20.07 13.94 -4.34
C ILE A 98 -19.16 12.83 -3.83
N LEU A 99 -17.87 13.15 -3.62
CA LEU A 99 -16.81 12.16 -3.47
C LEU A 99 -16.00 12.38 -2.20
N ASN A 100 -15.92 11.33 -1.39
CA ASN A 100 -14.93 11.13 -0.33
C ASN A 100 -14.59 9.64 -0.33
N GLU A 101 -13.54 9.28 -1.07
CA GLU A 101 -12.97 7.93 -1.14
C GLU A 101 -12.05 7.64 0.04
N GLU A 102 -11.36 8.64 0.59
CA GLU A 102 -10.53 8.44 1.76
C GLU A 102 -11.37 7.98 2.95
N GLY A 103 -10.98 6.87 3.58
CA GLY A 103 -11.69 6.26 4.70
C GLY A 103 -11.42 6.95 6.03
N ASP A 104 -10.26 7.58 6.20
CA ASP A 104 -9.82 8.14 7.50
C ASP A 104 -10.23 9.60 7.72
N TYR A 105 -10.41 10.38 6.66
CA TYR A 105 -10.67 11.82 6.75
C TYR A 105 -11.41 12.37 5.53
N GLY A 106 -11.85 13.63 5.66
CA GLY A 106 -12.37 14.44 4.56
C GLY A 106 -13.03 15.71 5.07
N ALA A 107 -13.22 16.69 4.18
CA ALA A 107 -13.85 17.96 4.49
C ALA A 107 -15.30 17.75 4.91
N PHE A 108 -15.71 18.39 6.02
CA PHE A 108 -17.08 18.35 6.53
C PHE A 108 -18.07 18.87 5.49
N LEU A 109 -19.22 18.19 5.34
CA LEU A 109 -20.29 18.61 4.43
C LEU A 109 -21.61 18.78 5.19
N TYR A 110 -22.16 19.99 5.19
CA TYR A 110 -23.51 20.25 5.66
C TYR A 110 -24.38 20.84 4.56
N VAL A 111 -25.59 20.30 4.38
CA VAL A 111 -26.59 20.83 3.45
C VAL A 111 -27.96 20.90 4.13
N SER A 112 -28.55 22.10 4.22
CA SER A 112 -29.85 22.28 4.87
C SER A 112 -31.04 21.91 3.98
N GLY A 113 -30.84 21.88 2.65
CA GLY A 113 -31.84 21.54 1.64
C GLY A 113 -31.63 20.17 1.02
N GLN A 114 -32.18 19.98 -0.19
CA GLN A 114 -32.09 18.73 -0.93
C GLN A 114 -30.76 18.60 -1.70
N VAL A 115 -30.34 17.37 -1.98
CA VAL A 115 -29.15 17.04 -2.76
C VAL A 115 -29.53 16.24 -4.00
N THR A 116 -29.01 16.63 -5.16
CA THR A 116 -29.04 15.82 -6.38
C THR A 116 -27.64 15.64 -6.93
N CYS A 117 -27.25 14.41 -7.25
CA CYS A 117 -25.96 14.11 -7.86
C CYS A 117 -25.98 12.84 -8.71
N GLN A 118 -24.94 12.62 -9.50
CA GLN A 118 -24.75 11.35 -10.22
C GLN A 118 -24.61 10.20 -9.21
N SER A 119 -23.55 10.25 -8.40
CA SER A 119 -23.27 9.28 -7.34
C SER A 119 -22.76 9.99 -6.08
N PHE A 120 -22.87 9.30 -4.94
CA PHE A 120 -22.48 9.80 -3.64
C PHE A 120 -21.58 8.77 -2.95
N VAL A 121 -20.35 9.18 -2.60
CA VAL A 121 -19.39 8.36 -1.85
C VAL A 121 -19.10 9.05 -0.51
N ALA A 122 -19.39 8.34 0.58
CA ALA A 122 -19.14 8.78 1.96
C ALA A 122 -18.11 7.86 2.64
N GLY A 123 -16.86 8.31 2.70
CA GLY A 123 -15.76 7.70 3.45
C GLY A 123 -15.61 8.35 4.83
N GLY A 124 -14.40 8.78 5.18
CA GLY A 124 -14.02 9.28 6.50
C GLY A 124 -14.54 10.65 6.93
N SER A 125 -15.19 11.41 6.04
CA SER A 125 -15.75 12.72 6.38
C SER A 125 -17.00 12.61 7.25
N THR A 126 -17.24 13.66 8.06
CA THR A 126 -18.55 13.90 8.66
C THR A 126 -19.46 14.65 7.68
N MET A 127 -20.61 14.06 7.35
CA MET A 127 -21.57 14.63 6.42
C MET A 127 -22.98 14.63 7.00
N TYR A 128 -23.69 15.75 6.83
CA TYR A 128 -25.05 15.90 7.30
C TYR A 128 -25.95 16.64 6.31
N ILE A 129 -26.93 15.91 5.76
CA ILE A 129 -27.91 16.40 4.80
C ILE A 129 -29.30 16.39 5.42
N LYS A 130 -29.97 17.55 5.46
CA LYS A 130 -31.32 17.64 6.07
C LYS A 130 -32.45 17.31 5.10
N GLY A 131 -32.27 17.62 3.82
CA GLY A 131 -33.27 17.35 2.79
C GLY A 131 -33.09 16.00 2.11
N ASN A 132 -33.93 15.75 1.10
CA ASN A 132 -33.89 14.51 0.32
C ASN A 132 -32.59 14.42 -0.49
N ILE A 133 -32.09 13.20 -0.68
CA ILE A 133 -30.98 12.91 -1.58
C ILE A 133 -31.52 12.10 -2.75
N ALA A 134 -31.21 12.52 -3.97
CA ALA A 134 -31.43 11.73 -5.17
C ALA A 134 -30.10 11.52 -5.89
N THR A 135 -29.72 10.25 -6.05
CA THR A 135 -28.56 9.86 -6.88
C THR A 135 -29.04 9.21 -8.18
N GLU A 136 -28.31 9.42 -9.27
CA GLU A 136 -28.60 8.78 -10.56
C GLU A 136 -28.12 7.32 -10.62
N GLU A 137 -27.02 6.98 -9.95
CA GLU A 137 -26.46 5.63 -9.95
C GLU A 137 -26.28 5.04 -8.54
N VAL A 138 -25.26 5.49 -7.80
CA VAL A 138 -24.81 4.83 -6.58
C VAL A 138 -24.76 5.80 -5.41
N PHE A 139 -25.32 5.41 -4.27
CA PHE A 139 -24.92 5.91 -2.96
C PHE A 139 -24.14 4.80 -2.25
N ILE A 140 -22.90 5.08 -1.88
CA ILE A 140 -22.07 4.18 -1.08
C ILE A 140 -21.47 4.92 0.11
N SER A 141 -21.61 4.35 1.30
CA SER A 141 -20.80 4.74 2.46
C SER A 141 -19.92 3.60 2.90
N HIS A 142 -18.67 3.90 3.26
CA HIS A 142 -17.68 2.89 3.56
C HIS A 142 -16.69 3.30 4.65
N TYR A 143 -16.22 2.31 5.40
CA TYR A 143 -15.16 2.45 6.42
C TYR A 143 -15.56 3.28 7.65
N ASN A 144 -15.18 2.83 8.84
CA ASN A 144 -15.90 3.23 10.05
C ASN A 144 -15.36 4.50 10.74
N HIS A 145 -14.43 5.22 10.12
CA HIS A 145 -13.92 6.47 10.71
C HIS A 145 -14.81 7.69 10.38
N GLY A 146 -15.63 7.63 9.33
CA GLY A 146 -16.55 8.69 8.95
C GLY A 146 -17.95 8.56 9.54
N TYR A 147 -18.73 9.64 9.38
CA TYR A 147 -20.11 9.75 9.86
C TYR A 147 -21.01 10.35 8.79
N PHE A 148 -22.16 9.73 8.55
CA PHE A 148 -23.15 10.23 7.60
C PHE A 148 -24.52 10.28 8.24
N LYS A 149 -25.23 11.40 8.08
CA LYS A 149 -26.63 11.54 8.49
C LYS A 149 -27.49 12.17 7.40
N CYS A 150 -28.66 11.56 7.19
CA CYS A 150 -29.74 12.17 6.41
C CYS A 150 -31.07 12.14 7.18
N ASP A 151 -31.67 13.32 7.38
CA ASP A 151 -32.95 13.47 8.09
C ASP A 151 -34.17 13.14 7.21
N ALA A 152 -34.03 13.19 5.89
CA ALA A 152 -35.10 12.92 4.94
C ALA A 152 -34.91 11.56 4.23
N THR A 153 -35.32 11.46 2.97
CA THR A 153 -35.22 10.21 2.21
C THR A 153 -34.01 10.20 1.28
N VAL A 154 -33.21 9.14 1.32
CA VAL A 154 -32.20 8.83 0.30
C VAL A 154 -32.81 7.96 -0.78
N THR A 155 -32.87 8.46 -2.02
CA THR A 155 -33.32 7.71 -3.20
C THR A 155 -32.13 7.42 -4.10
N SER A 156 -31.80 6.14 -4.26
CA SER A 156 -30.68 5.70 -5.07
C SER A 156 -31.00 4.36 -5.74
N PRO A 157 -30.67 4.14 -7.02
CA PRO A 157 -30.81 2.80 -7.60
C PRO A 157 -29.99 1.75 -6.86
N VAL A 158 -28.76 2.08 -6.46
CA VAL A 158 -27.86 1.21 -5.68
C VAL A 158 -27.45 1.93 -4.40
N LEU A 159 -27.88 1.41 -3.25
CA LEU A 159 -27.54 1.93 -1.93
C LEU A 159 -26.71 0.91 -1.14
N ILE A 160 -25.48 1.27 -0.79
CA ILE A 160 -24.52 0.43 -0.08
C ILE A 160 -24.07 1.15 1.19
N ILE A 161 -24.13 0.45 2.33
CA ILE A 161 -23.57 0.86 3.61
C ILE A 161 -22.66 -0.29 4.06
N ASN A 162 -21.36 -0.04 4.08
CA ASN A 162 -20.35 -1.06 4.35
C ASN A 162 -19.37 -0.60 5.43
N ASP A 163 -19.49 -1.13 6.64
CA ASP A 163 -18.68 -0.78 7.81
C ASP A 163 -18.58 0.75 8.02
N HIS A 164 -19.70 1.47 7.96
CA HIS A 164 -19.70 2.94 8.12
C HIS A 164 -20.76 3.40 9.14
N TYR A 165 -20.54 4.53 9.83
CA TYR A 165 -21.55 5.14 10.72
C TYR A 165 -22.58 5.96 9.92
N THR A 166 -23.49 5.26 9.26
CA THR A 166 -24.56 5.86 8.46
C THR A 166 -25.91 5.83 9.16
N HIS A 167 -26.52 7.00 9.33
CA HIS A 167 -27.85 7.20 9.89
C HIS A 167 -28.80 7.74 8.81
N LEU A 168 -29.71 6.89 8.34
CA LEU A 168 -30.76 7.27 7.39
C LEU A 168 -32.11 7.25 8.09
N ASN A 169 -32.87 8.35 8.00
CA ASN A 169 -34.26 8.35 8.46
C ASN A 169 -35.17 7.52 7.55
N ASN A 170 -34.97 7.62 6.24
CA ASN A 170 -35.68 6.81 5.25
C ASN A 170 -34.80 6.58 4.00
N TYR A 171 -35.04 5.49 3.29
CA TYR A 171 -34.35 5.20 2.04
C TYR A 171 -35.26 4.50 1.03
N LYS A 172 -34.91 4.63 -0.25
CA LYS A 172 -35.50 3.90 -1.37
C LYS A 172 -34.38 3.43 -2.30
N ALA A 173 -34.24 2.11 -2.39
CA ALA A 173 -33.23 1.44 -3.20
C ALA A 173 -33.88 0.46 -4.18
N ASP A 174 -33.90 0.81 -5.47
CA ASP A 174 -34.72 0.10 -6.47
C ASP A 174 -34.00 -1.11 -7.11
N LEU A 175 -32.67 -1.10 -7.22
CA LEU A 175 -31.90 -2.16 -7.89
C LEU A 175 -31.05 -2.99 -6.93
N PHE A 176 -30.40 -2.33 -5.96
CA PHE A 176 -29.53 -3.00 -4.99
C PHE A 176 -29.52 -2.25 -3.66
N TYR A 177 -29.60 -3.01 -2.57
CA TYR A 177 -29.49 -2.52 -1.20
C TYR A 177 -28.61 -3.46 -0.39
N TYR A 178 -27.63 -2.91 0.30
CA TYR A 178 -26.74 -3.63 1.20
C TYR A 178 -26.41 -2.79 2.43
N ASN A 179 -26.61 -3.35 3.62
CA ASN A 179 -26.21 -2.76 4.90
C ASN A 179 -25.69 -3.86 5.83
N ASP A 180 -24.37 -3.95 5.95
CA ASP A 180 -23.72 -4.96 6.78
C ASP A 180 -23.93 -4.73 8.28
N LYS A 181 -23.93 -3.47 8.71
CA LYS A 181 -24.01 -3.07 10.11
C LYS A 181 -25.34 -3.43 10.76
N THR A 182 -26.43 -3.33 10.01
CA THR A 182 -27.76 -3.78 10.48
C THR A 182 -28.07 -5.21 10.08
N GLY A 183 -27.33 -5.78 9.13
CA GLY A 183 -27.64 -7.06 8.48
C GLY A 183 -28.88 -7.00 7.58
N GLU A 184 -29.33 -5.79 7.20
CA GLU A 184 -30.50 -5.62 6.35
C GLU A 184 -30.10 -5.63 4.87
N TYR A 185 -30.45 -6.71 4.17
CA TYR A 185 -30.36 -6.80 2.72
C TYR A 185 -31.16 -7.99 2.18
N PRO A 186 -31.66 -7.93 0.93
CA PRO A 186 -32.16 -9.11 0.23
C PRO A 186 -31.07 -10.18 0.12
N LEU A 187 -31.43 -11.47 0.25
CA LEU A 187 -30.46 -12.58 0.20
C LEU A 187 -29.64 -12.60 -1.09
N GLU A 188 -30.23 -12.23 -2.23
CA GLU A 188 -29.52 -12.16 -3.50
C GLU A 188 -28.54 -10.97 -3.62
N ASN A 189 -28.56 -10.06 -2.65
CA ASN A 189 -27.61 -8.96 -2.51
C ASN A 189 -26.50 -9.26 -1.50
N ALA A 190 -26.48 -10.46 -0.88
CA ALA A 190 -25.45 -10.82 0.08
C ALA A 190 -24.06 -10.84 -0.59
N CYS A 191 -23.18 -9.98 -0.11
CA CYS A 191 -21.75 -10.01 -0.38
C CYS A 191 -21.08 -11.09 0.50
N TYR A 192 -19.91 -11.56 0.12
CA TYR A 192 -19.29 -12.75 0.72
C TYR A 192 -17.77 -12.64 0.73
N GLU A 193 -17.14 -13.27 1.70
CA GLU A 193 -15.68 -13.42 1.75
C GLU A 193 -15.22 -14.34 0.62
N ASP A 194 -14.11 -14.00 -0.02
CA ASP A 194 -13.48 -14.87 -1.01
C ASP A 194 -12.99 -16.16 -0.32
N GLU A 195 -13.64 -17.29 -0.60
CA GLU A 195 -13.28 -18.59 -0.01
C GLU A 195 -11.89 -19.07 -0.42
N GLU A 196 -11.33 -18.59 -1.54
CA GLU A 196 -10.02 -19.01 -2.04
C GLU A 196 -8.88 -18.29 -1.31
N THR A 197 -9.02 -17.00 -1.08
CA THR A 197 -7.98 -16.15 -0.47
C THR A 197 -8.24 -15.88 1.00
N GLY A 198 -9.50 -15.75 1.43
CA GLY A 198 -9.90 -15.26 2.75
C GLY A 198 -9.52 -13.80 2.99
N GLU A 199 -9.15 -13.06 1.95
CA GLU A 199 -8.59 -11.71 2.05
C GLU A 199 -9.57 -10.64 1.56
N ASP A 200 -10.34 -10.93 0.52
CA ASP A 200 -11.23 -9.97 -0.13
C ASP A 200 -12.72 -10.19 0.23
N TRP A 201 -13.45 -9.10 0.44
CA TRP A 201 -14.92 -9.11 0.53
C TRP A 201 -15.54 -8.82 -0.85
N LEU A 202 -16.16 -9.85 -1.42
CA LEU A 202 -16.65 -9.84 -2.79
C LEU A 202 -18.10 -9.34 -2.91
N CYS A 203 -18.32 -8.51 -3.93
CA CYS A 203 -19.62 -8.00 -4.34
C CYS A 203 -20.55 -9.14 -4.79
N ALA A 204 -21.82 -9.04 -4.41
CA ALA A 204 -22.86 -9.95 -4.88
C ALA A 204 -22.93 -9.96 -6.42
N PRO A 205 -23.12 -11.14 -7.08
CA PRO A 205 -23.20 -11.23 -8.54
C PRO A 205 -24.31 -10.38 -9.17
N LYS A 206 -25.35 -10.05 -8.38
CA LYS A 206 -26.41 -9.15 -8.80
C LYS A 206 -25.91 -7.72 -8.99
N LEU A 207 -25.06 -7.21 -8.10
CA LEU A 207 -24.43 -5.89 -8.25
C LEU A 207 -23.50 -5.90 -9.46
N ALA A 208 -22.61 -6.89 -9.58
CA ALA A 208 -21.66 -6.98 -10.69
C ALA A 208 -22.33 -6.95 -12.08
N LYS A 209 -23.54 -7.49 -12.22
CA LYS A 209 -24.33 -7.45 -13.46
C LYS A 209 -24.92 -6.08 -13.79
N LEU A 210 -25.06 -5.19 -12.80
CA LEU A 210 -25.52 -3.82 -13.02
C LEU A 210 -24.38 -2.95 -13.56
N LEU A 211 -23.14 -3.25 -13.18
CA LEU A 211 -21.97 -2.42 -13.44
C LEU A 211 -21.38 -2.63 -14.84
N ASP A 212 -20.83 -1.57 -15.42
CA ASP A 212 -20.18 -1.57 -16.73
C ASP A 212 -18.75 -2.13 -16.65
N ASN A 213 -18.04 -1.86 -15.55
CA ASN A 213 -16.93 -2.68 -15.11
C ASN A 213 -17.46 -3.62 -14.03
N PRO A 214 -17.62 -4.93 -14.30
CA PRO A 214 -17.87 -5.87 -13.23
C PRO A 214 -16.74 -5.78 -12.19
N THR A 215 -17.07 -5.33 -10.99
CA THR A 215 -16.09 -5.19 -9.91
C THR A 215 -16.19 -6.37 -8.94
N PRO A 216 -15.07 -6.95 -8.51
CA PRO A 216 -15.08 -8.01 -7.51
C PRO A 216 -15.34 -7.43 -6.11
N THR A 217 -14.90 -6.22 -5.78
CA THR A 217 -15.04 -5.63 -4.43
C THR A 217 -15.72 -4.25 -4.44
N PHE A 218 -16.11 -3.77 -3.26
CA PHE A 218 -16.60 -2.39 -3.09
C PHE A 218 -15.50 -1.35 -3.32
N GLU A 219 -14.25 -1.66 -2.95
CA GLU A 219 -13.10 -0.77 -3.22
C GLU A 219 -12.93 -0.51 -4.71
N ASP A 220 -13.04 -1.55 -5.54
CA ASP A 220 -12.97 -1.43 -6.99
C ASP A 220 -14.09 -0.54 -7.56
N LEU A 221 -15.29 -0.59 -6.96
CA LEU A 221 -16.41 0.29 -7.32
C LEU A 221 -16.14 1.74 -6.88
N ILE A 222 -15.65 1.94 -5.66
CA ILE A 222 -15.29 3.27 -5.14
C ILE A 222 -14.22 3.91 -6.01
N PHE A 223 -13.20 3.17 -6.46
CA PHE A 223 -12.17 3.69 -7.37
C PHE A 223 -12.77 4.21 -8.69
N ASP A 224 -13.71 3.47 -9.28
CA ASP A 224 -14.38 3.91 -10.52
C ASP A 224 -15.25 5.16 -10.29
N LEU A 225 -16.00 5.18 -9.18
CA LEU A 225 -16.78 6.34 -8.78
C LEU A 225 -15.89 7.57 -8.51
N ASN A 226 -14.73 7.36 -7.89
CA ASN A 226 -13.78 8.42 -7.58
C ASN A 226 -13.07 8.95 -8.83
N ASP A 227 -12.92 8.14 -9.88
CA ASP A 227 -12.51 8.63 -11.21
C ASP A 227 -13.62 9.45 -11.90
N GLY A 228 -14.81 9.53 -11.28
CA GLY A 228 -15.97 10.26 -11.80
C GLY A 228 -16.74 9.50 -12.87
N GLU A 229 -16.55 8.18 -12.95
CA GLU A 229 -17.15 7.38 -14.01
C GLU A 229 -18.64 7.15 -13.78
N TYR A 230 -19.37 7.02 -14.88
CA TYR A 230 -20.67 6.34 -14.85
C TYR A 230 -20.43 4.84 -14.78
N VAL A 231 -20.97 4.22 -13.75
CA VAL A 231 -20.64 2.82 -13.43
C VAL A 231 -21.70 1.84 -13.88
N PHE A 232 -22.91 2.27 -14.26
CA PHE A 232 -23.93 1.34 -14.77
C PHE A 232 -23.72 0.98 -16.23
N SER A 233 -23.78 -0.32 -16.53
CA SER A 233 -23.69 -0.90 -17.88
C SER A 233 -24.72 -0.37 -18.90
N LYS A 234 -25.79 0.29 -18.41
CA LYS A 234 -26.84 0.89 -19.24
C LYS A 234 -26.77 2.41 -19.31
N SER A 235 -25.74 3.03 -18.72
CA SER A 235 -25.58 4.47 -18.78
C SER A 235 -25.39 4.94 -20.23
N GLY A 236 -26.00 6.07 -20.58
CA GLY A 236 -25.77 6.72 -21.86
C GLY A 236 -24.45 7.49 -21.95
N GLN A 237 -23.69 7.55 -20.85
CA GLN A 237 -22.47 8.35 -20.69
C GLN A 237 -21.21 7.49 -20.48
N LEU A 238 -21.25 6.22 -20.89
CA LEU A 238 -20.11 5.31 -20.76
C LEU A 238 -18.90 5.77 -21.59
N GLN A 239 -17.71 5.62 -21.01
CA GLN A 239 -16.45 5.94 -21.66
C GLN A 239 -16.00 4.83 -22.61
N ASN A 240 -15.16 5.17 -23.59
CA ASN A 240 -14.52 4.15 -24.43
C ASN A 240 -13.39 3.45 -23.67
N LYS A 241 -13.54 2.15 -23.42
CA LYS A 241 -12.60 1.35 -22.61
C LYS A 241 -11.55 0.65 -23.46
N ASP A 242 -10.80 1.43 -24.23
CA ASP A 242 -9.68 0.93 -25.02
C ASP A 242 -8.43 0.65 -24.16
N GLU A 243 -7.33 0.27 -24.80
CA GLU A 243 -6.07 -0.02 -24.10
C GLU A 243 -5.54 1.20 -23.33
N ALA A 244 -5.77 2.43 -23.82
CA ALA A 244 -5.30 3.63 -23.14
C ALA A 244 -6.04 3.87 -21.82
N TYR A 245 -7.35 3.65 -21.81
CA TYR A 245 -8.17 3.69 -20.59
C TYR A 245 -7.67 2.69 -19.54
N TRP A 246 -7.49 1.43 -19.92
CA TRP A 246 -7.03 0.40 -18.99
C TRP A 246 -5.58 0.61 -18.54
N LEU A 247 -4.71 1.15 -19.41
CA LEU A 247 -3.35 1.52 -19.02
C LEU A 247 -3.38 2.63 -17.97
N GLN A 248 -4.24 3.64 -18.12
CA GLN A 248 -4.39 4.70 -17.12
C GLN A 248 -4.79 4.12 -15.75
N LYS A 249 -5.80 3.24 -15.70
CA LYS A 249 -6.22 2.58 -14.46
C LYS A 249 -5.14 1.69 -13.85
N ALA A 250 -4.51 0.83 -14.67
CA ALA A 250 -3.46 -0.07 -14.20
C ALA A 250 -2.22 0.69 -13.71
N VAL A 251 -1.90 1.83 -14.32
CA VAL A 251 -0.82 2.71 -13.87
C VAL A 251 -1.20 3.49 -12.60
N LYS A 252 -2.46 3.78 -12.35
CA LYS A 252 -2.87 4.41 -11.07
C LYS A 252 -2.70 3.42 -9.91
N TYR A 253 -3.23 2.21 -10.09
CA TYR A 253 -3.22 1.16 -9.08
C TYR A 253 -3.06 -0.21 -9.73
N TRP A 254 -2.05 -0.96 -9.30
CA TRP A 254 -1.68 -2.26 -9.88
C TRP A 254 -2.78 -3.32 -9.69
N GLY A 255 -3.63 -3.19 -8.66
CA GLY A 255 -4.75 -4.10 -8.44
C GLY A 255 -5.75 -4.12 -9.59
N ASN A 256 -5.83 -3.04 -10.39
CA ASN A 256 -6.67 -3.00 -11.60
C ASN A 256 -6.25 -4.02 -12.68
N LEU A 257 -5.06 -4.61 -12.59
CA LEU A 257 -4.62 -5.70 -13.46
C LEU A 257 -5.54 -6.93 -13.37
N LYS A 258 -6.20 -7.16 -12.22
CA LYS A 258 -7.17 -8.26 -12.06
C LYS A 258 -8.45 -8.06 -12.88
N ARG A 259 -8.73 -6.83 -13.30
CA ARG A 259 -10.00 -6.40 -13.94
C ARG A 259 -9.90 -6.25 -15.46
N ILE A 260 -8.70 -6.34 -16.03
CA ILE A 260 -8.50 -6.04 -17.46
C ILE A 260 -9.20 -7.08 -18.35
N PRO A 261 -9.94 -6.66 -19.39
CA PRO A 261 -10.55 -7.56 -20.35
C PRO A 261 -9.49 -8.33 -21.17
N GLU A 262 -9.83 -9.54 -21.62
CA GLU A 262 -8.92 -10.37 -22.41
C GLU A 262 -8.41 -9.67 -23.68
N ALA A 263 -9.25 -8.85 -24.31
CA ALA A 263 -8.88 -8.07 -25.50
C ALA A 263 -7.77 -7.04 -25.26
N ILE A 264 -7.51 -6.67 -24.01
CA ILE A 264 -6.53 -5.66 -23.59
C ILE A 264 -5.20 -6.29 -23.14
N LYS A 265 -5.18 -7.61 -22.94
CA LYS A 265 -3.99 -8.37 -22.51
C LYS A 265 -2.98 -8.53 -23.66
N THR A 266 -2.39 -7.42 -24.08
CA THR A 266 -1.40 -7.35 -25.16
C THR A 266 0.03 -7.31 -24.60
N GLU A 267 1.01 -7.66 -25.43
CA GLU A 267 2.43 -7.54 -25.07
C GLU A 267 2.80 -6.09 -24.72
N HIS A 268 2.24 -5.11 -25.46
CA HIS A 268 2.46 -3.69 -25.18
C HIS A 268 1.92 -3.29 -23.81
N PHE A 269 0.72 -3.74 -23.46
CA PHE A 269 0.10 -3.47 -22.17
C PHE A 269 0.97 -3.97 -21.01
N PHE A 270 1.32 -5.26 -21.01
CA PHE A 270 2.12 -5.87 -19.94
C PHE A 270 3.53 -5.32 -19.87
N LYS A 271 4.12 -4.93 -20.99
CA LYS A 271 5.40 -4.24 -20.99
C LYS A 271 5.31 -2.91 -20.24
N LYS A 272 4.26 -2.11 -20.48
CA LYS A 272 4.07 -0.81 -19.80
C LYS A 272 3.84 -0.96 -18.30
N THR A 273 3.03 -1.92 -17.88
CA THR A 273 2.76 -2.15 -16.46
C THR A 273 3.97 -2.78 -15.76
N GLY A 274 4.69 -3.68 -16.43
CA GLY A 274 5.94 -4.26 -15.96
C GLY A 274 7.08 -3.24 -15.83
N GLU A 275 7.18 -2.26 -16.74
CA GLU A 275 8.12 -1.13 -16.62
C GLU A 275 7.86 -0.31 -15.35
N LYS A 276 6.60 -0.20 -14.91
CA LYS A 276 6.21 0.57 -13.73
C LYS A 276 6.36 -0.20 -12.41
N TYR A 277 5.84 -1.42 -12.34
CA TYR A 277 5.75 -2.18 -11.08
C TYR A 277 6.79 -3.30 -10.96
N GLY A 278 7.48 -3.64 -12.05
CA GLY A 278 8.45 -4.74 -12.08
C GLY A 278 7.82 -6.10 -11.79
N ALA A 279 8.60 -6.99 -11.19
CA ALA A 279 8.18 -8.36 -10.89
C ALA A 279 6.91 -8.47 -10.01
N PHE A 280 6.58 -7.44 -9.23
CA PHE A 280 5.43 -7.44 -8.32
C PHE A 280 4.09 -7.74 -9.01
N CYS A 281 3.96 -7.42 -10.31
CA CYS A 281 2.73 -7.64 -11.07
C CYS A 281 2.72 -8.93 -11.91
N PHE A 282 3.74 -9.78 -11.81
CA PHE A 282 3.88 -10.98 -12.64
C PHE A 282 2.76 -12.01 -12.44
N SER A 283 2.14 -12.07 -11.26
CA SER A 283 0.97 -12.92 -11.01
C SER A 283 -0.22 -12.61 -11.92
N TYR A 284 -0.29 -11.40 -12.49
CA TYR A 284 -1.35 -10.99 -13.41
C TYR A 284 -0.99 -11.16 -14.89
N PHE A 285 0.25 -11.57 -15.18
CA PHE A 285 0.73 -11.66 -16.55
C PHE A 285 0.51 -13.09 -17.06
N PRO A 286 0.14 -13.26 -18.34
CA PRO A 286 0.06 -14.60 -18.92
C PRO A 286 1.44 -15.23 -18.94
N GLU A 287 1.52 -16.54 -18.70
CA GLU A 287 2.78 -17.28 -18.71
C GLU A 287 3.55 -17.11 -20.03
N THR A 288 2.83 -16.96 -21.15
CA THR A 288 3.43 -16.73 -22.47
C THR A 288 4.20 -15.41 -22.58
N PHE A 289 3.93 -14.44 -21.73
CA PHE A 289 4.64 -13.16 -21.69
C PHE A 289 5.89 -13.25 -20.81
N LEU A 290 5.86 -14.03 -19.72
CA LEU A 290 6.97 -14.16 -18.78
C LEU A 290 8.05 -15.08 -19.34
N THR A 291 9.04 -14.49 -20.01
CA THR A 291 10.22 -15.21 -20.49
C THR A 291 11.32 -15.28 -19.45
N GLN A 292 12.25 -16.24 -19.61
CA GLN A 292 13.47 -16.31 -18.79
C GLN A 292 14.25 -14.99 -18.80
N ASN A 293 14.31 -14.31 -19.95
CA ASN A 293 15.01 -13.02 -20.10
C ASN A 293 14.36 -11.92 -19.26
N ILE A 294 13.02 -11.86 -19.21
CA ILE A 294 12.30 -10.88 -18.38
C ILE A 294 12.55 -11.16 -16.88
N CYS A 295 12.44 -12.43 -16.48
CA CYS A 295 12.75 -12.86 -15.11
C CYS A 295 14.19 -12.46 -14.71
N GLU A 296 15.14 -12.72 -15.59
CA GLU A 296 16.55 -12.38 -15.39
C GLU A 296 16.82 -10.87 -15.28
N GLN A 297 16.11 -10.04 -16.04
CA GLN A 297 16.21 -8.58 -15.97
C GLN A 297 15.67 -8.06 -14.63
N GLU A 298 14.56 -8.62 -14.15
CA GLU A 298 14.01 -8.23 -12.84
C GLU A 298 14.92 -8.64 -11.68
N ILE A 299 15.56 -9.81 -11.75
CA ILE A 299 16.54 -10.24 -10.75
C ILE A 299 17.77 -9.32 -10.71
N GLN A 300 18.22 -8.82 -11.87
CA GLN A 300 19.34 -7.89 -11.93
C GLN A 300 19.05 -6.56 -11.23
N LYS A 301 17.78 -6.13 -11.21
CA LYS A 301 17.36 -4.94 -10.46
C LYS A 301 17.40 -5.20 -8.95
N LYS A 302 16.86 -6.34 -8.51
CA LYS A 302 16.84 -6.73 -7.09
C LYS A 302 16.68 -8.25 -6.95
N GLY A 303 17.59 -8.92 -6.26
CA GLY A 303 17.56 -10.38 -6.08
C GLY A 303 16.32 -10.88 -5.35
N THR A 304 15.72 -10.08 -4.46
CA THR A 304 14.47 -10.44 -3.76
C THR A 304 13.27 -10.52 -4.68
N ASN A 305 13.35 -10.02 -5.92
CA ASN A 305 12.25 -10.15 -6.90
C ASN A 305 11.96 -11.61 -7.27
N LEU A 306 12.85 -12.54 -6.93
CA LEU A 306 12.65 -13.98 -7.11
C LEU A 306 11.33 -14.48 -6.50
N GLN A 307 10.88 -13.88 -5.39
CA GLN A 307 9.63 -14.27 -4.72
C GLN A 307 8.37 -14.02 -5.56
N TYR A 308 8.44 -13.15 -6.58
CA TYR A 308 7.31 -12.85 -7.46
C TYR A 308 7.37 -13.63 -8.78
N ILE A 309 8.44 -14.39 -9.02
CA ILE A 309 8.61 -15.16 -10.25
C ILE A 309 7.82 -16.47 -10.12
N PRO A 310 7.00 -16.84 -11.12
CA PRO A 310 6.29 -18.11 -11.10
C PRO A 310 7.23 -19.30 -10.88
N ALA A 311 6.83 -20.23 -10.01
CA ALA A 311 7.69 -21.32 -9.55
C ALA A 311 8.29 -22.16 -10.70
N HIS A 312 7.55 -22.34 -11.80
CA HIS A 312 8.00 -23.10 -12.97
C HIS A 312 9.09 -22.39 -13.80
N LEU A 313 9.26 -21.07 -13.64
CA LEU A 313 10.33 -20.26 -14.26
C LEU A 313 11.55 -20.10 -13.36
N ILE A 314 11.46 -20.50 -12.09
CA ILE A 314 12.60 -20.47 -11.18
C ILE A 314 13.52 -21.63 -11.50
N THR A 315 14.75 -21.31 -11.89
CA THR A 315 15.81 -22.28 -12.15
C THR A 315 16.96 -22.10 -11.16
N LYS A 316 17.78 -23.14 -11.01
CA LYS A 316 18.99 -23.07 -10.18
C LYS A 316 19.90 -21.92 -10.60
N GLU A 317 20.09 -21.69 -11.90
CA GLU A 317 20.90 -20.59 -12.41
C GLU A 317 20.33 -19.21 -12.00
N LEU A 318 19.01 -19.07 -12.05
CA LEU A 318 18.34 -17.85 -11.62
C LEU A 318 18.50 -17.61 -10.11
N CYS A 319 18.48 -18.66 -9.28
CA CYS A 319 18.75 -18.56 -7.85
C CYS A 319 20.17 -18.04 -7.55
N TYR A 320 21.20 -18.53 -8.25
CA TYR A 320 22.57 -17.99 -8.10
C TYR A 320 22.68 -16.55 -8.57
N LYS A 321 21.98 -16.20 -9.66
CA LYS A 321 21.90 -14.81 -10.11
C LYS A 321 21.26 -13.94 -9.03
N ALA A 322 20.16 -14.40 -8.43
CA ALA A 322 19.49 -13.70 -7.34
C ALA A 322 20.38 -13.52 -6.11
N ALA A 323 21.18 -14.54 -5.74
CA ALA A 323 22.16 -14.44 -4.64
C ALA A 323 23.17 -13.31 -4.85
N ARG A 324 23.72 -13.18 -6.06
CA ARG A 324 24.65 -12.08 -6.42
C ARG A 324 24.01 -10.70 -6.39
N HIS A 325 22.69 -10.65 -6.48
CA HIS A 325 21.88 -9.44 -6.38
C HIS A 325 21.19 -9.30 -5.01
N GLN A 326 21.77 -9.88 -3.95
CA GLN A 326 21.33 -9.75 -2.55
C GLN A 326 19.88 -10.23 -2.32
N THR A 327 19.57 -11.45 -2.77
CA THR A 327 18.34 -12.15 -2.38
C THR A 327 18.42 -12.70 -0.95
N ASN A 328 17.28 -13.18 -0.43
CA ASN A 328 17.17 -13.79 0.88
C ASN A 328 17.04 -15.30 0.75
N ILE A 329 17.46 -16.05 1.78
CA ILE A 329 17.30 -17.53 1.79
C ILE A 329 15.83 -17.93 1.70
N SER A 330 14.94 -17.17 2.35
CA SER A 330 13.49 -17.42 2.31
C SER A 330 12.85 -17.25 0.92
N SER A 331 13.50 -16.53 0.01
CA SER A 331 13.03 -16.35 -1.37
C SER A 331 13.44 -17.49 -2.30
N ILE A 332 14.33 -18.39 -1.87
CA ILE A 332 14.83 -19.49 -2.67
C ILE A 332 13.94 -20.72 -2.44
N PRO A 333 13.41 -21.37 -3.50
CA PRO A 333 12.70 -22.62 -3.34
C PRO A 333 13.58 -23.69 -2.66
N PRO A 334 13.06 -24.44 -1.68
CA PRO A 334 13.86 -25.41 -0.91
C PRO A 334 14.63 -26.41 -1.77
N ASP A 335 14.07 -26.83 -2.90
CA ASP A 335 14.68 -27.80 -3.83
C ASP A 335 15.96 -27.28 -4.52
N TYR A 336 16.13 -25.95 -4.59
CA TYR A 336 17.31 -25.32 -5.18
C TYR A 336 18.33 -24.88 -4.14
N LEU A 337 18.02 -24.99 -2.85
CA LEU A 337 18.91 -24.56 -1.78
C LEU A 337 20.03 -25.60 -1.58
N ASP A 338 21.27 -25.16 -1.72
CA ASP A 338 22.45 -25.98 -1.44
C ASP A 338 23.53 -25.19 -0.69
N LYS A 339 24.56 -25.90 -0.20
CA LYS A 339 25.67 -25.30 0.56
C LYS A 339 26.36 -24.15 -0.19
N SER A 340 26.55 -24.31 -1.50
CA SER A 340 27.28 -23.34 -2.32
C SER A 340 26.43 -22.09 -2.57
N LEU A 341 25.12 -22.25 -2.76
CA LEU A 341 24.20 -21.12 -2.90
C LEU A 341 24.05 -20.36 -1.57
N ILE A 342 23.91 -21.07 -0.44
CA ILE A 342 23.89 -20.45 0.89
C ILE A 342 25.15 -19.62 1.10
N LYS A 343 26.32 -20.18 0.78
CA LYS A 343 27.60 -19.48 0.85
C LYS A 343 27.62 -18.19 0.01
N GLU A 344 27.08 -18.24 -1.21
CA GLU A 344 26.97 -17.07 -2.08
C GLU A 344 26.05 -16.00 -1.44
N ILE A 345 24.90 -16.40 -0.89
CA ILE A 345 23.94 -15.48 -0.25
C ILE A 345 24.57 -14.80 0.96
N ILE A 346 25.18 -15.55 1.88
CA ILE A 346 25.82 -14.98 3.08
C ILE A 346 27.02 -14.09 2.75
N HIS A 347 27.69 -14.33 1.62
CA HIS A 347 28.80 -13.49 1.16
C HIS A 347 28.32 -12.07 0.84
N TYR A 348 27.15 -11.94 0.21
CA TYR A 348 26.56 -10.64 -0.13
C TYR A 348 25.71 -10.05 1.00
N ASN A 349 25.14 -10.87 1.88
CA ASN A 349 24.37 -10.44 3.05
C ASN A 349 24.61 -11.33 4.28
N GLU A 350 25.52 -10.92 5.17
CA GLU A 350 25.91 -11.69 6.36
C GLU A 350 24.72 -11.99 7.31
N SER A 351 23.69 -11.14 7.34
CA SER A 351 22.53 -11.35 8.21
C SER A 351 21.68 -12.56 7.80
N GLU A 352 21.79 -13.02 6.56
CA GLU A 352 21.07 -14.21 6.10
C GLU A 352 21.53 -15.48 6.81
N MET A 353 22.66 -15.46 7.51
CA MET A 353 23.09 -16.58 8.36
C MET A 353 22.02 -16.96 9.41
N ASP A 354 21.20 -16.00 9.88
CA ASP A 354 20.09 -16.27 10.81
C ASP A 354 18.95 -17.07 10.15
N ASN A 355 18.82 -17.01 8.82
CA ASN A 355 17.80 -17.71 8.04
C ASN A 355 18.29 -19.06 7.48
N VAL A 356 19.55 -19.43 7.72
CA VAL A 356 20.10 -20.71 7.25
C VAL A 356 19.45 -21.86 8.01
N PRO A 357 18.84 -22.87 7.33
CA PRO A 357 18.30 -24.03 8.02
C PRO A 357 19.39 -24.78 8.80
N GLU A 358 19.07 -25.23 10.02
CA GLU A 358 20.06 -25.84 10.93
C GLU A 358 20.87 -26.98 10.30
N LEU A 359 20.25 -27.76 9.39
CA LEU A 359 20.90 -28.86 8.69
C LEU A 359 22.07 -28.42 7.79
N PHE A 360 22.12 -27.15 7.38
CA PHE A 360 23.20 -26.57 6.58
C PHE A 360 24.27 -25.88 7.44
N ILE A 361 23.99 -25.62 8.72
CA ILE A 361 24.95 -25.04 9.68
C ILE A 361 25.96 -26.12 10.07
N THR A 362 26.97 -26.26 9.22
CA THR A 362 28.05 -27.26 9.34
C THR A 362 29.37 -26.59 9.66
N GLU A 363 30.34 -27.33 10.18
CA GLU A 363 31.72 -26.81 10.40
C GLU A 363 32.28 -26.14 9.14
N GLU A 364 32.08 -26.77 7.98
CA GLU A 364 32.52 -26.25 6.67
C GLU A 364 31.91 -24.88 6.36
N LEU A 365 30.59 -24.73 6.57
CA LEU A 365 29.92 -23.44 6.36
C LEU A 365 30.41 -22.37 7.35
N LEU A 366 30.67 -22.75 8.62
CA LEU A 366 31.18 -21.82 9.62
C LEU A 366 32.61 -21.35 9.31
N ILE A 367 33.45 -22.23 8.76
CA ILE A 367 34.78 -21.86 8.25
C ILE A 367 34.62 -20.81 7.14
N ASP A 368 33.73 -21.06 6.18
CA ASP A 368 33.47 -20.11 5.09
C ASP A 368 32.86 -18.79 5.60
N TYR A 369 31.94 -18.84 6.57
CA TYR A 369 31.31 -17.66 7.17
C TYR A 369 32.33 -16.69 7.77
N VAL A 370 33.34 -17.20 8.49
CA VAL A 370 34.43 -16.39 9.05
C VAL A 370 35.37 -15.86 7.96
N LYS A 371 35.55 -16.61 6.87
CA LYS A 371 36.39 -16.18 5.74
C LYS A 371 35.73 -15.09 4.90
N LEU A 372 34.39 -15.10 4.80
CA LEU A 372 33.62 -14.20 3.95
C LEU A 372 33.21 -12.90 4.64
N GLY A 373 33.04 -12.91 5.96
CA GLY A 373 32.40 -11.81 6.70
C GLY A 373 32.88 -11.67 8.14
N ARG A 374 32.21 -10.83 8.93
CA ARG A 374 32.67 -10.46 10.28
C ARG A 374 32.51 -11.61 11.28
N GLY A 375 31.67 -12.59 10.98
CA GLY A 375 31.42 -13.73 11.84
C GLY A 375 30.71 -13.34 13.14
N LEU A 376 29.89 -12.27 13.13
CA LEU A 376 29.42 -11.60 14.35
C LEU A 376 28.78 -12.54 15.37
N TRP A 377 28.04 -13.55 14.88
CA TRP A 377 27.30 -14.50 15.71
C TRP A 377 27.91 -15.91 15.68
N LEU A 378 29.21 -16.03 15.40
CA LEU A 378 29.88 -17.33 15.29
C LEU A 378 29.69 -18.22 16.52
N ASP A 379 29.66 -17.67 17.73
CA ASP A 379 29.45 -18.45 18.97
C ASP A 379 28.09 -19.17 18.93
N LYS A 380 27.00 -18.45 18.61
CA LYS A 380 25.64 -18.99 18.46
C LYS A 380 25.62 -20.15 17.46
N TYR A 381 26.21 -19.97 16.28
CA TYR A 381 26.15 -21.00 15.24
C TYR A 381 27.08 -22.19 15.52
N CYS A 382 28.20 -21.99 16.22
CA CYS A 382 29.04 -23.08 16.73
C CYS A 382 28.28 -23.98 17.71
N GLU A 383 27.47 -23.38 18.60
CA GLU A 383 26.59 -24.12 19.51
C GLU A 383 25.56 -24.96 18.74
N THR A 384 24.89 -24.36 17.74
CA THR A 384 23.93 -25.07 16.86
C THR A 384 24.60 -26.26 16.15
N ALA A 385 25.78 -26.05 15.56
CA ALA A 385 26.51 -27.09 14.85
C ALA A 385 27.18 -28.12 15.78
N LYS A 386 27.24 -27.86 17.10
CA LYS A 386 28.03 -28.61 18.09
C LYS A 386 29.51 -28.69 17.74
N VAL A 387 30.06 -27.59 17.21
CA VAL A 387 31.46 -27.46 16.80
C VAL A 387 32.14 -26.43 17.68
N SER A 388 33.41 -26.65 18.03
CA SER A 388 34.17 -25.69 18.81
C SER A 388 34.58 -24.48 17.96
N LYS A 389 34.27 -23.26 18.44
CA LYS A 389 34.67 -22.00 17.78
C LYS A 389 36.16 -21.93 17.48
N ILE A 390 37.02 -22.35 18.42
CA ILE A 390 38.46 -22.32 18.16
C ILE A 390 38.84 -23.22 17.00
N THR A 391 38.21 -24.40 16.88
CA THR A 391 38.47 -25.33 15.76
C THR A 391 38.12 -24.70 14.42
N VAL A 392 36.98 -23.99 14.33
CA VAL A 392 36.58 -23.26 13.12
C VAL A 392 37.61 -22.20 12.76
N LEU A 393 38.05 -21.39 13.73
CA LEU A 393 39.04 -20.32 13.49
C LEU A 393 40.40 -20.85 13.04
N LEU A 394 40.89 -21.95 13.65
CA LEU A 394 42.16 -22.55 13.25
C LEU A 394 42.08 -23.15 11.84
N LYS A 395 40.99 -23.87 11.51
CA LYS A 395 40.76 -24.41 10.16
C LYS A 395 40.56 -23.31 9.11
N ALA A 396 39.98 -22.19 9.49
CA ALA A 396 39.91 -21.02 8.61
C ALA A 396 41.31 -20.44 8.34
N LEU A 397 42.20 -20.41 9.33
CA LEU A 397 43.60 -20.03 9.12
C LEU A 397 44.37 -21.03 8.26
N ASP A 398 44.07 -22.32 8.33
CA ASP A 398 44.68 -23.33 7.45
C ASP A 398 44.36 -23.09 5.96
N SER A 399 43.32 -22.30 5.65
CA SER A 399 42.91 -22.01 4.27
C SER A 399 43.84 -21.02 3.53
N GLY A 400 44.65 -20.24 4.25
CA GLY A 400 45.54 -19.25 3.63
C GLY A 400 45.82 -18.02 4.52
N ILE A 401 46.93 -17.33 4.23
CA ILE A 401 47.37 -16.16 4.99
C ILE A 401 46.44 -14.95 4.78
N GLU A 402 45.75 -14.88 3.65
CA GLU A 402 44.85 -13.79 3.27
C GLU A 402 43.67 -13.62 4.24
N PHE A 403 43.28 -14.69 4.95
CA PHE A 403 42.18 -14.66 5.92
C PHE A 403 42.59 -14.12 7.29
N ILE A 404 43.89 -13.87 7.54
CA ILE A 404 44.38 -13.31 8.81
C ILE A 404 43.66 -12.01 9.14
N GLU A 405 43.50 -11.11 8.16
CA GLU A 405 42.86 -9.82 8.40
C GLU A 405 41.43 -9.97 8.92
N GLN A 406 40.66 -10.84 8.28
CA GLN A 406 39.26 -11.06 8.64
C GLN A 406 39.16 -11.68 10.04
N ILE A 407 39.94 -12.73 10.28
CA ILE A 407 39.93 -13.47 11.56
C ILE A 407 40.45 -12.60 12.70
N TRP A 408 41.58 -11.91 12.53
CA TRP A 408 42.14 -11.02 13.56
C TRP A 408 41.33 -9.74 13.72
N GLY A 409 40.56 -9.32 12.71
CA GLY A 409 39.61 -8.22 12.79
C GLY A 409 38.59 -8.43 13.91
N PHE A 410 37.96 -9.60 13.95
CA PHE A 410 36.76 -9.85 14.75
C PHE A 410 36.91 -10.97 15.80
N HIS A 411 37.88 -11.88 15.64
CA HIS A 411 38.06 -13.06 16.47
C HIS A 411 39.49 -13.22 17.00
N PHE A 412 40.19 -12.10 17.26
CA PHE A 412 41.56 -12.11 17.78
C PHE A 412 41.63 -12.64 19.23
N ARG A 413 42.43 -13.69 19.44
CA ARG A 413 42.75 -14.30 20.74
C ARG A 413 44.15 -14.91 20.71
N GLU A 414 44.69 -15.24 21.89
CA GLU A 414 46.04 -15.76 22.06
C GLU A 414 46.31 -17.01 21.19
N GLU A 415 45.42 -17.98 21.25
CA GLU A 415 45.55 -19.26 20.55
C GLU A 415 45.53 -19.08 19.02
N VAL A 416 44.66 -18.19 18.53
CA VAL A 416 44.53 -17.86 17.10
C VAL A 416 45.79 -17.16 16.58
N TYR A 417 46.39 -16.27 17.37
CA TYR A 417 47.63 -15.57 17.02
C TYR A 417 48.81 -16.55 16.94
N TYR A 418 49.04 -17.36 17.98
CA TYR A 418 50.17 -18.28 17.99
C TYR A 418 50.06 -19.38 16.94
N TYR A 419 48.84 -19.83 16.64
CA TYR A 419 48.62 -20.76 15.55
C TYR A 419 48.96 -20.14 14.18
N ALA A 420 48.46 -18.93 13.91
CA ALA A 420 48.79 -18.21 12.68
C ALA A 420 50.30 -17.93 12.57
N LYS A 421 50.97 -17.58 13.68
CA LYS A 421 52.43 -17.39 13.72
C LYS A 421 53.17 -18.67 13.33
N LYS A 422 52.76 -19.82 13.86
CA LYS A 422 53.34 -21.11 13.51
C LYS A 422 53.21 -21.42 12.00
N LEU A 423 52.10 -21.02 11.39
CA LEU A 423 51.84 -21.26 9.96
C LEU A 423 52.59 -20.29 9.03
N TYR A 424 52.65 -19.00 9.40
CA TYR A 424 52.98 -17.93 8.45
C TYR A 424 54.20 -17.07 8.84
N ASP A 425 54.79 -17.25 10.02
CA ASP A 425 56.05 -16.60 10.40
C ASP A 425 57.25 -17.36 9.82
N ASN A 426 57.37 -17.34 8.50
CA ASN A 426 58.42 -18.01 7.73
C ASN A 426 58.86 -17.17 6.53
N GLU A 427 59.95 -17.57 5.87
CA GLU A 427 60.53 -16.79 4.76
C GLU A 427 59.59 -16.66 3.55
N GLU A 428 58.72 -17.65 3.31
CA GLU A 428 57.76 -17.64 2.19
C GLU A 428 56.70 -16.53 2.35
N HIS A 429 56.20 -16.35 3.57
CA HIS A 429 55.10 -15.42 3.88
C HIS A 429 55.56 -14.11 4.53
N LYS A 430 56.86 -13.95 4.77
CA LYS A 430 57.50 -12.89 5.55
C LYS A 430 56.96 -11.49 5.30
N SER A 431 56.79 -11.11 4.03
CA SER A 431 56.30 -9.78 3.67
C SER A 431 54.84 -9.56 4.12
N ALA A 432 53.93 -10.49 3.80
CA ALA A 432 52.53 -10.40 4.16
C ALA A 432 52.31 -10.54 5.67
N TRP A 433 53.04 -11.46 6.32
CA TRP A 433 53.02 -11.63 7.77
C TRP A 433 53.44 -10.36 8.52
N ASN A 434 54.55 -9.72 8.12
CA ASN A 434 55.01 -8.46 8.72
C ASN A 434 54.00 -7.32 8.57
N ASN A 435 53.27 -7.27 7.45
CA ASN A 435 52.22 -6.29 7.25
C ASN A 435 51.07 -6.51 8.24
N TYR A 436 50.61 -7.75 8.43
CA TYR A 436 49.53 -8.06 9.36
C TYR A 436 49.93 -7.85 10.83
N THR A 437 51.13 -8.28 11.24
CA THR A 437 51.61 -8.06 12.62
C THR A 437 51.74 -6.56 12.93
N THR A 438 52.27 -5.77 11.99
CA THR A 438 52.32 -4.32 12.12
C THR A 438 50.92 -3.70 12.24
N LYS A 439 49.97 -4.13 11.39
CA LYS A 439 48.58 -3.63 11.39
C LYS A 439 47.84 -3.94 12.70
N PHE A 440 48.05 -5.13 13.26
CA PHE A 440 47.39 -5.60 14.48
C PHE A 440 48.26 -5.50 15.74
N GLN A 441 49.36 -4.73 15.70
CA GLN A 441 50.34 -4.62 16.79
C GLN A 441 49.68 -4.31 18.14
N LYS A 442 48.74 -3.36 18.17
CA LYS A 442 48.00 -3.01 19.40
C LYS A 442 47.21 -4.17 20.02
N LYS A 443 46.73 -5.12 19.20
CA LYS A 443 46.04 -6.32 19.71
C LYS A 443 47.05 -7.34 20.20
N ILE A 444 48.19 -7.50 19.51
CA ILE A 444 49.29 -8.38 19.89
C ILE A 444 49.91 -7.95 21.22
N ASP A 445 50.14 -6.65 21.41
CA ASP A 445 50.70 -6.08 22.65
C ASP A 445 49.80 -6.30 23.88
N ARG A 446 48.53 -6.68 23.68
CA ARG A 446 47.59 -7.00 24.78
C ARG A 446 47.60 -8.48 25.15
N LEU A 447 48.31 -9.32 24.41
CA LEU A 447 48.47 -10.75 24.72
C LEU A 447 49.58 -11.01 25.75
N SER A 448 50.38 -10.00 26.08
CA SER A 448 51.53 -10.08 26.99
C SER A 448 51.18 -9.89 28.46
#